data_AF-A0A953WJ67-F1
#
_entry.id   AF-A0A953WJ67-F1
#
_cell.length_a   1.000
_cell.length_b   1.000
_cell.length_c   1.000
_cell.angle_alpha   90.00
_cell.angle_beta   90.00
_cell.angle_gamma   90.00
#
_symmetry.space_group_name_H-M   'P 1'
#
loop_
_entity.id
_entity.type
_entity.pdbx_description
1 polymer ?
#
loop_
_entity_poly.entity_id
_entity_poly.type
_entity_poly.pdbx_seq_one_letter_code
_entity_poly.pdbx_strand_id
1 'polypeptide(L)' 'MAQRLNSSDPDFAAKFKEFANAPREGASEVGATVADIIGAVRERGEAALQHYTKEFDK' A
#
# COMPACT_ATOMS: atom_id res chain seq x y z
N MET A 1 -19.18 -0.16 6.71
CA MET A 1 -19.76 -1.01 7.79
C MET A 1 -18.68 -1.98 8.24
N ALA A 2 -18.53 -2.26 9.54
CA ALA A 2 -17.47 -3.16 10.02
C ALA A 2 -17.86 -4.63 9.81
N GLN A 3 -16.99 -5.41 9.17
CA GLN A 3 -17.15 -6.86 9.03
C GLN A 3 -16.83 -7.55 10.35
N ARG A 4 -17.70 -8.45 10.80
CA ARG A 4 -17.50 -9.28 11.99
C ARG A 4 -17.20 -10.72 11.57
N LEU A 5 -16.15 -11.30 12.15
CA LEU A 5 -15.77 -12.70 11.97
C LEU A 5 -15.82 -13.40 13.34
N ASN A 6 -16.36 -14.61 13.36
CA ASN A 6 -16.41 -15.46 14.56
C ASN A 6 -15.52 -16.69 14.34
N SER A 7 -14.53 -16.90 15.19
CA SER A 7 -13.57 -18.01 15.06
C SER A 7 -14.18 -19.39 15.31
N SER A 8 -15.38 -19.45 15.90
CA SER A 8 -16.10 -20.70 16.13
C SER A 8 -16.94 -21.16 14.93
N ASP A 9 -17.08 -20.33 13.89
CA ASP A 9 -17.87 -20.69 12.71
C ASP A 9 -17.11 -21.70 11.84
N PRO A 10 -17.77 -22.75 11.31
CA PRO A 10 -17.11 -23.77 10.49
C PRO A 10 -16.54 -23.23 9.18
N ASP A 11 -17.01 -22.06 8.72
CA ASP A 11 -16.53 -21.38 7.52
C ASP A 11 -15.55 -20.21 7.83
N PHE A 12 -15.13 -20.06 9.09
CA PHE A 12 -14.23 -18.99 9.53
C PHE A 12 -12.96 -18.92 8.67
N ALA A 13 -12.30 -20.06 8.43
CA ALA A 13 -11.04 -20.09 7.68
C ALA A 13 -11.19 -19.53 6.26
N ALA A 14 -12.31 -19.81 5.60
CA ALA A 14 -12.60 -19.29 4.26
C ALA A 14 -12.87 -17.78 4.31
N LYS A 15 -13.74 -17.33 5.21
CA LYS A 15 -14.10 -15.90 5.39
C LYS A 15 -12.90 -15.05 5.82
N PHE A 16 -12.05 -15.58 6.70
CA PHE A 16 -10.83 -14.91 7.14
C PHE A 16 -9.83 -14.78 6.00
N LYS A 17 -9.67 -15.83 5.18
CA LYS A 17 -8.79 -15.78 4.01
C LYS A 17 -9.28 -14.75 2.99
N GLU A 18 -10.58 -14.68 2.74
CA GLU A 18 -11.16 -13.66 1.86
C GLU A 18 -10.91 -12.25 2.40
N PHE A 19 -11.17 -12.02 3.68
CA PHE A 19 -10.89 -10.75 4.35
C PHE A 19 -9.40 -10.36 4.28
N ALA A 20 -8.50 -11.30 4.55
CA ALA A 20 -7.06 -11.05 4.55
C ALA A 20 -6.50 -10.75 3.14
N ASN A 21 -7.10 -11.33 2.10
CA ASN A 21 -6.74 -11.08 0.70
C ASN A 21 -7.56 -9.98 0.05
N ALA A 22 -8.49 -9.36 0.79
CA ALA A 22 -9.26 -8.24 0.29
C ALA A 22 -8.29 -7.15 -0.17
N PRO A 23 -8.41 -6.66 -1.42
CA PRO A 23 -7.55 -5.61 -1.92
C PRO A 23 -7.63 -4.41 -0.98
N ARG A 24 -6.47 -3.96 -0.49
CA ARG A 24 -6.39 -2.63 0.10
C ARG A 24 -6.44 -1.64 -1.06
N GLU A 25 -7.42 -0.75 -1.04
CA GLU A 25 -7.46 0.37 -2.00
C GLU A 25 -6.09 1.05 -2.02
N GLY A 26 -5.55 1.27 -3.23
CA GLY A 26 -4.28 1.96 -3.45
C GLY A 26 -3.01 1.09 -3.48
N ALA A 27 -3.06 -0.23 -3.23
CA ALA A 27 -1.82 -1.04 -3.19
C ALA A 27 -1.03 -1.03 -4.53
N SER A 28 -1.71 -1.10 -5.67
CA SER A 28 -1.07 -1.01 -6.99
C SER A 28 -0.60 0.40 -7.32
N GLU A 29 -1.32 1.41 -6.84
CA GLU A 29 -1.00 2.83 -7.05
C GLU A 29 0.27 3.20 -6.30
N VAL A 30 0.40 2.75 -5.04
CA VAL A 30 1.62 2.91 -4.24
C VAL A 30 2.82 2.27 -4.92
N GLY A 31 2.65 1.08 -5.52
CA GLY A 31 3.72 0.40 -6.24
C GLY A 31 4.26 1.22 -7.42
N ALA A 32 3.36 1.82 -8.22
CA ALA A 32 3.74 2.70 -9.33
C ALA A 32 4.46 3.96 -8.82
N THR A 33 3.89 4.63 -7.82
CA THR A 33 4.48 5.84 -7.22
C THR A 33 5.88 5.58 -6.66
N VAL A 34 6.10 4.45 -5.98
CA VAL A 34 7.43 4.09 -5.46
C VAL A 34 8.43 3.84 -6.59
N ALA A 35 8.02 3.16 -7.67
CA ALA A 35 8.87 2.94 -8.83
C ALA A 35 9.30 4.26 -9.48
N ASP A 36 8.38 5.20 -9.62
CA ASP A 36 8.64 6.53 -10.17
C ASP A 36 9.61 7.34 -9.29
N ILE A 37 9.42 7.33 -7.97
CA ILE A 37 10.33 8.00 -7.02
C ILE A 37 11.74 7.40 -7.13
N ILE A 38 11.87 6.07 -7.18
CA ILE A 38 13.18 5.41 -7.32
C ILE A 38 13.84 5.78 -8.65
N GLY A 39 13.08 5.79 -9.76
CA GLY A 39 13.57 6.21 -11.07
C GLY A 39 14.06 7.65 -11.05
N ALA A 40 13.26 8.55 -10.50
CA ALA A 40 13.60 9.96 -10.33
C ALA A 40 14.88 10.16 -9.51
N VAL A 41 15.07 9.43 -8.41
CA VAL A 41 16.28 9.51 -7.59
C VAL A 41 17.49 8.95 -8.32
N ARG A 42 17.34 7.87 -9.10
CA ARG A 42 18.43 7.31 -9.93
C ARG A 42 18.88 8.28 -11.02
N GLU A 43 17.95 9.00 -11.64
CA GLU A 43 18.24 9.92 -12.75
C GLU A 43 18.74 11.29 -12.27
N ARG A 44 18.14 11.84 -11.20
CA ARG A 44 18.32 13.23 -10.77
C ARG A 44 19.06 13.37 -9.44
N GLY A 45 19.32 12.27 -8.74
CA GLY A 45 20.06 12.27 -7.48
C GLY A 45 19.45 13.16 -6.41
N GLU A 46 20.28 14.02 -5.81
CA GLU A 46 19.90 14.89 -4.69
C GLU A 46 18.74 15.84 -5.01
N ALA A 47 18.61 16.30 -6.26
CA ALA A 47 17.51 17.17 -6.67
C ALA A 47 16.14 16.49 -6.51
N ALA A 48 16.05 15.18 -6.78
CA ALA A 48 14.83 14.42 -6.55
C ALA A 48 14.56 14.22 -5.05
N LEU A 49 15.59 13.99 -4.24
CA LEU A 49 15.44 13.88 -2.78
C LEU A 49 14.87 15.17 -2.18
N GLN A 50 15.46 16.32 -2.50
CA GLN A 50 14.95 17.60 -1.99
C GLN A 50 13.51 17.90 -2.44
N HIS A 51 13.14 17.47 -3.66
CA HIS A 51 11.78 17.60 -4.16
C HIS A 51 10.79 16.78 -3.35
N TYR A 52 11.03 15.48 -3.20
CA TYR A 52 10.11 14.58 -2.50
C TYR A 52 10.06 14.82 -0.99
N THR A 53 11.17 15.24 -0.37
CA THR A 53 11.14 15.68 1.04
C THR A 53 10.23 16.89 1.23
N LYS A 54 10.25 17.88 0.33
CA LYS A 54 9.33 19.03 0.40
C LYS A 54 7.88 18.65 0.13
N GLU A 55 7.66 17.60 -0.65
CA GLU A 55 6.32 17.14 -1.01
C GLU A 55 5.67 16.35 0.13
N PHE A 56 6.39 15.40 0.70
CA PHE A 56 5.83 14.42 1.64
C PHE A 56 6.10 14.72 3.12
N ASP A 57 7.23 15.34 3.46
CA ASP A 57 7.72 15.41 4.86
C ASP A 57 7.43 16.74 5.56
N LYS A 58 6.45 17.52 5.08
CA LYS A 58 6.14 18.85 5.64
C LYS A 58 5.75 18.82 7.11
#